data_AF-U1NN20-F1
#
_entry.id   AF-U1NN20-F1
#
_cell.length_a   1.000
_cell.length_b   1.000
_cell.length_c   1.000
_cell.angle_alpha   90.00
_cell.angle_beta   90.00
_cell.angle_gamma   90.00
#
_symmetry.space_group_name_H-M   'P 1'
#
loop_
_entity.id
_entity.type
_entity.pdbx_description
1 polymer ?
#
loop_
_entity_poly.entity_id
_entity_poly.type
_entity_poly.pdbx_seq_one_letter_code
_entity_poly.pdbx_strand_id
1 'polypeptide(L)'
;MLTVSVELDRVAPNRTALADRIRARSAFMPTDLTADQRAILDAAIDGEYRAESSDNAAFEELVATFRGQEAIKRDGSSGTWLVRYAGDLWLAELRYYGFADSEPPAEPPAMPDEG
;
A
#
# COMPACT_ATOMS: atom_id res chain seq x y z
N MET A 1 -12.77 12.51 42.86
CA MET A 1 -12.28 11.12 42.81
C MET A 1 -12.43 10.67 41.38
N LEU A 2 -11.33 10.42 40.67
CA LEU A 2 -11.39 10.02 39.25
C LEU A 2 -11.43 8.51 39.18
N THR A 3 -12.46 7.95 38.54
CA THR A 3 -12.53 6.52 38.23
C THR A 3 -11.96 6.32 36.84
N VAL A 4 -10.92 5.50 36.73
CA VAL A 4 -10.31 5.09 35.45
C VAL A 4 -10.73 3.64 35.21
N SER A 5 -11.36 3.38 34.06
CA SER A 5 -11.78 2.05 33.62
C SER A 5 -11.07 1.66 32.32
N VAL A 6 -10.69 0.38 32.20
CA VAL A 6 -10.08 -0.20 31.00
C VAL A 6 -10.85 -1.45 30.60
N GLU A 7 -11.13 -1.60 29.31
CA GLU A 7 -11.80 -2.77 28.73
C GLU A 7 -10.91 -3.38 27.65
N LEU A 8 -10.88 -4.71 27.58
CA LEU A 8 -10.05 -5.48 26.65
C LEU A 8 -10.89 -6.56 25.98
N ASP A 9 -10.91 -6.59 24.65
CA ASP A 9 -11.51 -7.67 23.86
C ASP A 9 -10.43 -8.56 23.25
N ARG A 10 -10.59 -9.89 23.37
CA ARG A 10 -9.60 -10.85 22.88
C ARG A 10 -9.83 -11.14 21.40
N VAL A 11 -9.10 -10.41 20.55
CA VAL A 11 -9.16 -10.53 19.09
C VAL A 11 -8.64 -11.86 18.53
N ALA A 12 -7.66 -12.48 19.20
CA ALA A 12 -7.08 -13.77 18.82
C ALA A 12 -6.37 -14.45 20.00
N PRO A 13 -6.22 -15.79 19.98
CA PRO A 13 -5.66 -16.50 21.11
C PRO A 13 -4.14 -16.40 21.26
N ASN A 14 -3.42 -16.18 20.17
CA ASN A 14 -1.96 -16.00 20.14
C ASN A 14 -1.56 -15.26 18.85
N ARG A 15 -0.27 -14.90 18.72
CA ARG A 15 0.25 -14.20 17.54
C ARG A 15 0.05 -15.00 16.24
N THR A 16 0.20 -16.32 16.27
CA THR A 16 0.00 -17.19 15.10
C THR A 16 -1.44 -17.12 14.60
N ALA A 17 -2.42 -17.24 15.48
CA ALA A 17 -3.83 -17.17 15.12
C ALA A 17 -4.25 -15.77 14.64
N LEU A 18 -3.64 -14.71 15.20
CA LEU A 18 -3.83 -13.35 14.68
C LEU A 18 -3.24 -13.20 13.28
N ALA A 19 -2.02 -13.71 13.06
CA ALA A 19 -1.36 -13.69 11.77
C ALA A 19 -2.13 -14.50 10.72
N ASP A 20 -2.67 -15.66 11.09
CA ASP A 20 -3.50 -16.48 10.19
C ASP A 20 -4.80 -15.76 9.80
N ARG A 21 -5.44 -15.09 10.77
CA ARG A 21 -6.65 -14.30 10.52
C ARG A 21 -6.37 -13.09 9.62
N ILE A 22 -5.26 -12.39 9.84
CA ILE A 22 -4.81 -11.29 8.97
C ILE A 22 -4.45 -11.84 7.57
N ARG A 23 -3.76 -12.98 7.50
CA ARG A 23 -3.42 -13.65 6.24
C ARG A 23 -4.66 -14.05 5.45
N ALA A 24 -5.66 -14.62 6.10
CA ALA A 24 -6.89 -15.06 5.44
C ALA A 24 -7.73 -13.87 4.96
N ARG A 25 -7.73 -12.74 5.67
CA ARG A 25 -8.57 -11.57 5.37
C ARG A 25 -7.92 -10.59 4.41
N SER A 26 -6.60 -10.42 4.48
CA SER A 26 -5.90 -9.31 3.83
C SER A 26 -4.93 -9.74 2.73
N ALA A 27 -4.65 -11.04 2.57
CA ALA A 27 -3.84 -11.52 1.46
C ALA A 27 -4.65 -11.49 0.17
N PHE A 28 -4.31 -10.58 -0.74
CA PHE A 28 -4.80 -10.65 -2.11
C PHE A 28 -3.75 -11.28 -3.02
N MET A 29 -4.22 -11.94 -4.07
CA MET A 29 -3.36 -12.51 -5.10
C MET A 29 -3.59 -11.71 -6.39
N PRO A 30 -2.61 -10.94 -6.87
CA PRO A 30 -2.71 -10.29 -8.16
C PRO A 30 -2.65 -11.35 -9.27
N THR A 31 -3.80 -11.69 -9.86
CA THR A 31 -3.92 -12.74 -10.89
C THR A 31 -3.61 -12.23 -12.29
N ASP A 32 -3.93 -10.98 -12.58
CA ASP A 32 -3.93 -10.39 -13.93
C ASP A 32 -2.71 -9.48 -14.15
N LEU A 33 -1.52 -9.97 -13.79
CA LEU A 33 -0.28 -9.22 -13.96
C LEU A 33 0.29 -9.37 -15.39
N THR A 34 0.75 -8.26 -15.94
CA THR A 34 1.56 -8.23 -17.18
C THR A 34 2.98 -8.77 -16.91
N ALA A 35 3.74 -9.05 -17.99
CA ALA A 35 5.12 -9.51 -17.86
C ALA A 35 6.00 -8.48 -17.13
N ASP A 36 5.85 -7.19 -17.46
CA ASP A 36 6.57 -6.11 -16.81
C ASP A 36 6.20 -5.97 -15.32
N GLN A 37 4.92 -6.10 -14.97
CA GLN A 37 4.50 -6.08 -13.57
C GLN A 37 5.04 -7.27 -12.77
N ARG A 38 5.10 -8.47 -13.38
CA ARG A 38 5.76 -9.63 -12.75
C ARG A 38 7.26 -9.35 -12.54
N ALA A 39 7.94 -8.80 -13.54
CA ALA A 39 9.35 -8.45 -13.43
C ALA A 39 9.62 -7.44 -12.30
N ILE A 40 8.73 -6.46 -12.10
CA ILE A 40 8.78 -5.52 -10.97
C ILE A 40 8.71 -6.27 -9.63
N LEU A 41 7.75 -7.20 -9.47
CA LEU A 41 7.59 -7.97 -8.23
C LEU A 41 8.75 -8.93 -7.97
N ASP A 42 9.25 -9.61 -9.00
CA ASP A 42 10.43 -10.48 -8.89
C ASP A 42 11.68 -9.68 -8.48
N ALA A 43 11.91 -8.50 -9.07
CA ALA A 43 13.01 -7.63 -8.66
C ALA A 43 12.86 -7.12 -7.21
N ALA A 44 11.63 -6.82 -6.79
CA ALA A 44 11.36 -6.43 -5.41
C ALA A 44 11.56 -7.58 -4.41
N ILE A 45 11.37 -8.84 -4.83
CA ILE A 45 11.66 -10.03 -4.02
C ILE A 45 13.16 -10.23 -3.85
N ASP A 46 13.95 -9.99 -4.91
CA ASP A 46 15.42 -10.08 -4.85
C ASP A 46 16.03 -8.95 -3.99
N GLY A 47 15.34 -7.81 -3.87
CA GLY A 47 15.71 -6.77 -2.90
C GLY A 47 14.79 -5.55 -2.91
N GLU A 48 14.96 -4.66 -3.89
CA GLU A 48 14.15 -3.46 -4.04
C GLU A 48 13.99 -3.17 -5.54
N TYR A 49 12.76 -2.95 -5.99
CA TYR A 49 12.51 -2.37 -7.29
C TYR A 49 12.37 -0.86 -7.17
N ARG A 50 13.11 -0.11 -7.99
CA ARG A 50 13.00 1.35 -8.10
C ARG A 50 12.73 1.71 -9.55
N ALA A 51 11.58 2.31 -9.82
CA ALA A 51 11.29 2.85 -11.14
C ALA A 51 12.29 3.95 -11.50
N GLU A 52 12.88 3.88 -12.69
CA GLU A 52 13.85 4.87 -13.17
C GLU A 52 13.18 6.21 -13.54
N SER A 53 11.85 6.22 -13.74
CA SER A 53 11.07 7.42 -14.08
C SER A 53 9.63 7.28 -13.60
N SER A 54 8.96 8.43 -13.41
CA SER A 54 7.55 8.51 -13.01
C SER A 54 6.57 8.12 -14.13
N ASP A 55 7.05 7.95 -15.36
CA ASP A 55 6.24 7.54 -16.52
C ASP A 55 6.18 6.01 -16.72
N ASN A 56 6.53 5.24 -15.69
CA ASN A 56 6.50 3.79 -15.76
C ASN A 56 5.06 3.26 -15.63
N ALA A 57 4.40 3.08 -16.77
CA ALA A 57 3.02 2.58 -16.86
C ALA A 57 2.81 1.25 -16.12
N ALA A 58 3.77 0.32 -16.20
CA ALA A 58 3.65 -0.97 -15.51
C ALA A 58 3.65 -0.79 -13.98
N PHE A 59 4.48 0.11 -13.46
CA PHE A 59 4.51 0.45 -12.04
C PHE A 59 3.25 1.23 -11.63
N GLU A 60 2.75 2.13 -12.47
CA GLU A 60 1.51 2.88 -12.23
C GLU A 60 0.29 1.95 -12.11
N GLU A 61 0.12 1.03 -13.06
CA GLU A 61 -0.97 0.03 -13.02
C GLU A 61 -0.83 -0.92 -11.82
N LEU A 62 0.40 -1.26 -11.43
CA LEU A 62 0.65 -2.03 -10.22
C LEU A 62 0.22 -1.24 -8.96
N VAL A 63 0.57 0.04 -8.87
CA VAL A 63 0.12 0.93 -7.79
C VAL A 63 -1.41 1.03 -7.76
N ALA A 64 -2.07 1.15 -8.91
CA ALA A 64 -3.53 1.16 -9.01
C ALA A 64 -4.15 -0.15 -8.49
N THR A 65 -3.56 -1.29 -8.86
CA THR A 65 -3.98 -2.62 -8.40
C THR A 65 -3.90 -2.73 -6.88
N PHE A 66 -2.76 -2.33 -6.29
CA PHE A 66 -2.58 -2.32 -4.84
C PHE A 66 -3.52 -1.31 -4.16
N ARG A 67 -3.76 -0.16 -4.79
CA ARG A 67 -4.66 0.86 -4.27
C ARG A 67 -6.12 0.38 -4.15
N GLY A 68 -6.56 -0.50 -5.03
CA GLY A 68 -7.88 -1.15 -4.98
C GLY A 68 -8.04 -2.21 -3.88
N GLN A 69 -6.96 -2.61 -3.21
CA GLN A 69 -6.97 -3.66 -2.18
C GLN A 69 -6.84 -3.09 -0.77
N GLU A 70 -7.32 -3.86 0.23
CA GLU A 70 -7.21 -3.50 1.64
C GLU A 70 -5.74 -3.49 2.06
N ALA A 71 -5.22 -2.32 2.42
CA ALA A 71 -3.86 -2.17 2.94
C ALA A 71 -3.85 -2.43 4.45
N ILE A 72 -2.77 -3.02 4.97
CA ILE A 72 -2.50 -3.09 6.41
C ILE A 72 -2.29 -1.68 6.95
N LYS A 73 -1.54 -0.88 6.20
CA LYS A 73 -1.31 0.54 6.45
C LYS A 73 -1.26 1.27 5.11
N ARG A 74 -1.91 2.42 5.01
CA ARG A 74 -1.76 3.33 3.88
C ARG A 74 -1.57 4.74 4.40
N ASP A 75 -0.52 5.38 3.92
CA ASP A 75 -0.26 6.80 4.02
C ASP A 75 -0.37 7.38 2.60
N GLY A 76 -0.62 8.69 2.42
CA GLY A 76 -1.01 9.25 1.11
C GLY A 76 -0.19 8.73 -0.10
N SER A 77 1.12 8.63 0.07
CA SER A 77 2.13 8.25 -0.93
C SER A 77 2.85 6.91 -0.66
N SER A 78 2.40 6.12 0.31
CA SER A 78 2.98 4.80 0.60
C SER A 78 1.99 3.84 1.23
N GLY A 79 2.25 2.54 1.18
CA GLY A 79 1.46 1.60 1.97
C GLY A 79 2.13 0.25 2.15
N THR A 80 1.52 -0.56 2.99
CA THR A 80 1.93 -1.92 3.28
C THR A 80 0.78 -2.86 2.99
N TRP A 81 1.03 -3.87 2.16
CA TRP A 81 0.06 -4.88 1.76
C TRP A 81 0.60 -6.27 2.05
N LEU A 82 -0.33 -7.19 2.24
CA LEU A 82 -0.03 -8.61 2.29
C LEU A 82 -0.38 -9.22 0.93
N VAL A 83 0.61 -9.75 0.24
CA VAL A 83 0.47 -10.20 -1.15
C VAL A 83 0.83 -11.67 -1.26
N ARG A 84 0.00 -12.44 -1.96
CA ARG A 84 0.38 -13.80 -2.36
C ARG A 84 0.95 -13.75 -3.78
N TYR A 85 2.23 -14.02 -3.93
CA TYR A 85 2.93 -14.01 -5.22
C TYR A 85 3.93 -15.16 -5.28
N ALA A 86 4.02 -15.83 -6.44
CA ALA A 86 4.83 -17.03 -6.64
C ALA A 86 4.59 -18.18 -5.64
N GLY A 87 3.40 -18.25 -5.05
CA GLY A 87 3.03 -19.27 -4.05
C GLY A 87 3.34 -18.89 -2.60
N ASP A 88 4.17 -17.86 -2.40
CA ASP A 88 4.56 -17.36 -1.08
C ASP A 88 3.76 -16.12 -0.68
N LEU A 89 3.81 -15.81 0.61
CA LEU A 89 3.19 -14.63 1.19
C LEU A 89 4.24 -13.58 1.51
N TRP A 90 4.09 -12.40 0.91
CA TRP A 90 5.02 -11.30 1.02
C TRP A 90 4.38 -10.11 1.73
N LEU A 91 5.15 -9.44 2.58
CA LEU A 91 4.81 -8.12 3.09
C LEU A 91 5.39 -7.09 2.13
N ALA A 92 4.55 -6.53 1.27
CA ALA A 92 4.96 -5.59 0.25
C ALA A 92 4.83 -4.16 0.78
N GLU A 93 5.93 -3.41 0.81
CA GLU A 93 5.92 -1.97 1.03
C GLU A 93 6.03 -1.27 -0.31
N LEU A 94 5.03 -0.48 -0.68
CA LEU A 94 5.08 0.35 -1.90
C LEU A 94 5.21 1.80 -1.50
N ARG A 95 6.17 2.48 -2.13
CA ARG A 95 6.39 3.93 -2.05
C ARG A 95 6.21 4.50 -3.44
N TYR A 96 5.22 5.36 -3.62
CA TYR A 96 4.79 5.84 -4.94
C TYR A 96 4.69 7.37 -4.98
N TYR A 97 5.57 8.06 -4.26
CA TYR A 97 5.62 9.53 -4.17
C TYR A 97 5.61 10.27 -5.53
N GLY A 98 6.14 9.65 -6.60
CA GLY A 98 6.14 10.21 -7.96
C GLY A 98 4.96 9.81 -8.85
N PHE A 99 4.09 8.91 -8.37
CA PHE A 99 2.90 8.39 -9.08
C PHE A 99 1.60 8.73 -8.35
N ALA A 100 1.69 9.33 -7.15
CA ALA A 100 0.54 9.90 -6.48
C ALA A 100 0.21 11.22 -7.19
N ASP A 101 -0.75 11.18 -8.11
CA ASP A 101 -1.24 12.40 -8.75
C ASP A 101 -1.73 13.38 -7.66
N SER A 102 -1.06 14.54 -7.65
CA SER A 102 -1.44 15.84 -7.10
C SER A 102 -1.97 15.91 -5.66
N GLU A 103 -1.20 16.61 -4.82
CA GLU A 103 -1.74 17.44 -3.74
C GLU A 103 -3.00 18.19 -4.25
N PRO A 104 -4.11 18.31 -3.47
CA PRO A 104 -5.25 19.12 -3.88
C PRO A 104 -4.73 20.49 -4.38
N PRO A 105 -5.34 21.08 -5.43
CA PRO A 105 -4.81 22.32 -6.00
C PRO A 105 -4.65 23.30 -4.85
N ALA A 106 -3.40 23.70 -4.57
CA ALA A 106 -3.14 24.84 -3.72
C ALA A 106 -4.04 25.95 -4.28
N GLU A 107 -4.90 26.52 -3.44
CA GLU A 107 -5.73 27.66 -3.83
C GLU A 107 -4.88 28.59 -4.70
N PRO A 108 -5.33 28.95 -5.92
CA PRO A 108 -4.56 29.85 -6.76
C PRO A 108 -4.19 31.06 -5.90
N PRO A 109 -2.93 31.53 -5.95
CA PRO A 109 -2.53 32.65 -5.12
C PRO A 109 -3.55 33.76 -5.37
N ALA A 110 -4.17 34.26 -4.30
CA ALA A 110 -5.08 35.39 -4.39
C ALA A 110 -4.35 36.45 -5.21
N MET A 111 -4.83 36.69 -6.44
CA MET A 111 -4.28 37.77 -7.26
C MET A 111 -4.34 39.03 -6.40
N PRO A 112 -3.26 39.82 -6.32
CA PRO A 112 -3.37 41.11 -5.66
C PRO A 112 -4.46 41.89 -6.39
N ASP A 113 -5.38 42.45 -5.61
CA ASP A 113 -6.38 43.41 -6.07
C ASP A 113 -5.60 44.59 -6.67
N GLU A 114 -5.48 44.62 -8.00
CA GLU A 114 -5.00 45.81 -8.71
C GLU A 114 -6.16 46.82 -8.68
N GLY A 115 -5.97 47.90 -7.90
CA GLY A 115 -6.98 48.92 -7.64
C GLY A 115 -7.27 49.88 -8.79
#